data_AF-A0A7V8IX35-F1
#
_entry.id   AF-A0A7V8IX35-F1
#
_cell.length_a   1.000
_cell.length_b   1.000
_cell.length_c   1.000
_cell.angle_alpha   90.00
_cell.angle_beta   90.00
_cell.angle_gamma   90.00
#
_symmetry.space_group_name_H-M   'P 1'
#
loop_
_entity.id
_entity.type
_entity.pdbx_description
1 polymer ?
#
loop_
_entity_poly.entity_id
_entity_poly.type
_entity_poly.pdbx_seq_one_letter_code
_entity_poly.pdbx_strand_id
1 'polypeptide(L)'
;MNCHEIRRMADAFVDRELKTPENGRVENHVRQCPECQQWVQMVQRARDTVRTKVEKGRAPDRLTERIRGAIASPQSAPGKWESKS
;
A
#
# COMPACT_ATOMS: atom_id res chain seq x y z
N MET A 1 3.19 7.16 -19.98
CA MET A 1 3.37 7.99 -18.78
C MET A 1 4.70 8.68 -18.86
N ASN A 2 4.75 9.96 -18.51
CA ASN A 2 5.96 10.76 -18.39
C ASN A 2 6.37 10.93 -16.91
N CYS A 3 7.61 11.37 -16.66
CA CYS A 3 8.14 11.50 -15.31
C CYS A 3 7.31 12.43 -14.41
N HIS A 4 6.68 13.46 -14.97
CA HIS A 4 5.85 14.39 -14.22
C HIS A 4 4.54 13.73 -13.75
N GLU A 5 3.91 12.91 -14.59
CA GLU A 5 2.76 12.08 -14.18
C GLU A 5 3.15 11.10 -13.07
N ILE A 6 4.31 10.44 -13.20
CA ILE A 6 4.81 9.51 -12.17
C ILE A 6 5.05 10.23 -10.84
N ARG A 7 5.67 11.42 -10.86
CA ARG A 7 5.92 12.19 -9.63
C ARG A 7 4.62 12.54 -8.90
N ARG A 8 3.55 12.89 -9.64
CA ARG A 8 2.23 13.15 -9.06
C ARG A 8 1.53 11.90 -8.50
N MET A 9 1.82 10.73 -9.05
CA MET A 9 1.20 9.47 -8.64
C MET A 9 2.03 8.68 -7.62
N ALA A 10 3.21 9.18 -7.25
CA ALA A 10 4.17 8.43 -6.43
C ALA A 10 3.64 8.11 -5.03
N ASP A 11 2.94 9.04 -4.37
CA ASP A 11 2.36 8.81 -3.05
C ASP A 11 1.31 7.69 -3.09
N ALA A 12 0.32 7.82 -3.96
CA ALA A 12 -0.73 6.82 -4.16
C ALA A 12 -0.17 5.45 -4.61
N PHE A 13 0.89 5.44 -5.41
CA PHE A 13 1.58 4.20 -5.80
C PHE A 13 2.23 3.52 -4.59
N VAL A 14 2.97 4.28 -3.77
CA VAL A 14 3.66 3.77 -2.59
C VAL A 14 2.68 3.28 -1.52
N ASP A 15 1.54 3.96 -1.37
CA ASP A 15 0.47 3.56 -0.45
C ASP A 15 -0.45 2.47 -1.00
N ARG A 16 -0.23 2.02 -2.25
CA ARG A 16 -1.02 0.99 -2.95
C ARG A 16 -2.49 1.36 -3.17
N GLU A 17 -2.74 2.64 -3.43
CA GLU A 17 -4.07 3.21 -3.64
C GLU A 17 -4.44 3.34 -5.13
N LEU A 18 -3.48 3.12 -6.04
CA LEU A 18 -3.75 3.14 -7.48
C LEU A 18 -4.57 1.94 -7.94
N LYS A 19 -5.46 2.16 -8.91
CA LYS A 19 -6.19 1.08 -9.60
C LYS A 19 -5.21 0.23 -10.40
N THR A 20 -5.54 -1.05 -10.59
CA THR A 20 -4.65 -2.03 -11.25
C THR A 20 -4.04 -1.56 -12.59
N PRO A 21 -4.79 -0.94 -13.52
CA PRO A 21 -4.21 -0.47 -14.78
C PRO A 21 -3.21 0.68 -14.59
N GLU A 22 -3.46 1.56 -13.63
CA GLU A 22 -2.57 2.69 -13.33
C GLU A 22 -1.32 2.22 -12.60
N ASN A 23 -1.48 1.31 -11.65
CA ASN A 23 -0.38 0.69 -10.91
C ASN A 23 0.63 0.02 -11.87
N GLY A 24 0.14 -0.77 -12.84
CA GLY A 24 1.00 -1.42 -13.82
C GLY A 24 1.74 -0.44 -14.74
N ARG A 25 1.10 0.67 -15.12
CA ARG A 25 1.76 1.71 -15.94
C ARG A 25 2.85 2.46 -15.16
N VAL A 26 2.59 2.77 -13.88
CA VAL A 26 3.58 3.40 -13.00
C VAL A 26 4.75 2.46 -12.77
N GLU A 27 4.49 1.20 -12.43
CA GLU A 27 5.52 0.18 -12.20
C GLU A 27 6.42 0.01 -13.44
N ASN A 28 5.81 -0.11 -14.63
CA ASN A 28 6.55 -0.26 -15.87
C ASN A 28 7.48 0.94 -16.14
N HIS A 29 7.03 2.17 -15.88
CA HIS A 29 7.87 3.35 -16.06
C HIS A 29 9.00 3.39 -15.02
N VAL A 30 8.69 3.18 -13.73
CA VAL A 30 9.67 3.24 -12.65
C VAL A 30 10.80 2.23 -12.84
N ARG A 31 10.49 1.05 -13.41
CA ARG A 31 11.49 0.03 -13.75
C ARG A 31 12.49 0.48 -14.82
N GLN A 32 12.08 1.40 -15.70
CA GLN A 32 12.87 1.83 -16.87
C GLN A 32 13.48 3.23 -16.70
N CYS A 33 13.06 4.00 -15.70
CA CYS A 33 13.49 5.38 -15.48
C CYS A 33 14.20 5.54 -14.12
N PRO A 34 15.55 5.68 -14.10
CA PRO A 34 16.31 5.84 -12.86
C PRO A 34 15.88 7.03 -11.99
N GLU A 35 15.52 8.16 -12.61
CA GLU A 35 15.05 9.34 -11.88
C GLU A 35 13.74 9.06 -11.13
N CYS A 36 12.79 8.39 -11.79
CA CYS A 36 11.53 8.01 -11.17
C CYS A 36 11.71 6.91 -10.13
N GLN A 37 12.69 6.02 -10.32
CA GLN A 37 13.08 5.04 -9.29
C GLN A 37 13.59 5.74 -8.02
N GLN A 38 14.47 6.73 -8.15
CA GLN A 38 14.97 7.51 -7.02
C GLN A 38 13.84 8.30 -6.34
N TRP A 39 12.94 8.90 -7.12
CA TRP A 39 11.79 9.64 -6.59
C TRP A 39 10.87 8.73 -5.76
N VAL A 40 10.49 7.57 -6.30
CA VAL A 40 9.65 6.60 -5.59
C VAL A 40 10.35 6.08 -4.33
N GLN A 41 11.65 5.82 -4.37
CA GLN A 41 12.41 5.43 -3.18
C GLN A 41 12.42 6.52 -2.11
N MET A 42 12.50 7.80 -2.49
CA MET A 42 12.41 8.92 -1.55
C MET A 42 11.05 8.93 -0.83
N VAL A 43 9.95 8.80 -1.58
CA VAL A 43 8.59 8.74 -1.03
C VAL A 43 8.42 7.53 -0.10
N GLN A 44 8.95 6.37 -0.48
CA GLN A 44 8.96 5.17 0.37
C GLN A 44 9.68 5.40 1.71
N ARG A 45 10.85 6.05 1.68
CA ARG A 45 11.61 6.37 2.91
C ARG A 45 10.87 7.37 3.80
N ALA A 46 10.18 8.35 3.22
CA ALA A 46 9.36 9.30 3.95
C ALA A 46 8.21 8.57 4.68
N ARG A 47 7.46 7.73 3.96
CA ARG A 47 6.41 6.88 4.51
C ARG A 47 6.92 5.97 5.64
N ASP A 48 8.04 5.31 5.44
CA ASP A 48 8.63 4.41 6.45
C ASP A 48 9.08 5.18 7.69
N THR A 49 9.56 6.41 7.52
CA THR A 49 9.91 7.31 8.63
C THR A 49 8.66 7.66 9.44
N VAL A 50 7.57 8.06 8.80
CA VAL A 50 6.29 8.33 9.48
C VAL A 50 5.81 7.08 10.22
N ARG A 51 5.81 5.92 9.56
CA ARG A 51 5.38 4.64 10.15
C ARG A 51 6.20 4.23 11.38
N THR A 52 7.48 4.62 11.45
CA THR A 52 8.39 4.24 12.54
C THR A 52 8.46 5.28 13.65
N LYS A 53 8.24 6.56 13.35
CA LYS A 53 8.36 7.66 14.31
C LYS A 53 7.03 8.07 14.95
N VAL A 54 5.91 7.82 14.30
CA VAL A 54 4.59 8.13 14.86
C VAL A 54 4.21 7.05 15.87
N GLU A 55 3.81 7.49 17.06
CA GLU A 55 3.26 6.60 18.09
C GLU A 55 2.05 5.86 17.52
N LYS A 56 2.12 4.53 17.53
CA LYS A 56 1.03 3.72 17.00
C LYS A 56 -0.06 3.63 18.04
N GLY A 57 -1.30 3.91 17.64
CA GLY A 57 -2.45 3.63 18.50
C GLY A 57 -2.50 2.14 18.87
N ARG A 58 -2.80 1.84 20.13
CA ARG A 58 -3.06 0.47 20.58
C ARG A 58 -4.45 0.04 20.11
N ALA A 59 -4.52 -1.07 19.39
CA ALA A 59 -5.79 -1.69 19.05
C ALA A 59 -6.49 -2.22 20.32
N PRO A 60 -7.83 -2.09 20.47
CA PRO A 60 -8.56 -2.70 21.58
C PRO A 60 -8.31 -4.21 21.66
N ASP A 61 -8.22 -4.75 22.88
CA ASP A 61 -7.87 -6.17 23.08
C ASP A 61 -8.85 -7.12 22.39
N ARG A 62 -10.16 -6.82 22.47
CA ARG A 62 -11.20 -7.56 21.76
C ARG A 62 -10.96 -7.65 20.24
N LEU A 63 -10.46 -6.58 19.61
CA LEU A 63 -10.15 -6.60 18.18
C LEU A 63 -8.93 -7.49 17.90
N THR A 64 -7.91 -7.37 18.74
CA THR A 64 -6.70 -8.19 18.65
C THR A 64 -7.01 -9.68 18.78
N GLU A 65 -7.83 -10.07 19.75
CA GLU A 65 -8.26 -11.45 19.97
C GLU A 65 -9.06 -12.00 18.78
N ARG A 66 -10.01 -11.21 18.26
CA ARG A 66 -10.80 -11.59 17.08
C ARG A 66 -9.93 -11.83 15.85
N ILE A 67 -8.97 -10.95 15.59
CA ILE A 67 -8.04 -11.08 14.45
C ILE A 67 -7.15 -12.32 14.63
N ARG A 68 -6.59 -12.53 15.82
CA ARG A 68 -5.76 -13.72 16.11
C ARG A 68 -6.54 -15.02 15.95
N GLY A 69 -7.78 -15.07 16.46
CA GLY A 69 -8.67 -16.23 16.31
C GLY A 69 -9.04 -16.52 14.85
N ALA A 70 -9.26 -15.47 14.05
CA ALA A 70 -9.47 -15.63 12.61
C ALA A 70 -8.22 -16.22 11.94
N ILE A 71 -7.03 -15.65 12.15
CA ILE A 71 -5.80 -16.14 11.51
C ILE A 71 -5.49 -17.60 11.89
N ALA A 72 -5.73 -17.99 13.14
CA ALA A 72 -5.48 -19.35 13.63
C ALA A 72 -6.51 -20.40 13.15
N SER A 73 -7.66 -19.97 12.61
CA SER A 73 -8.71 -20.87 12.15
C SER A 73 -8.42 -21.36 10.73
N PRO A 74 -8.41 -22.68 10.46
CA PRO A 74 -8.14 -23.24 9.13
C PRO A 74 -9.21 -22.90 8.07
N GLN A 75 -10.31 -22.25 8.45
CA GLN A 75 -11.39 -21.80 7.55
C GLN A 75 -11.27 -20.34 7.11
N SER A 76 -10.17 -19.64 7.43
CA SER A 76 -9.97 -18.24 7.04
C SER A 76 -9.57 -18.09 5.58
N ALA A 77 -10.49 -18.47 4.68
CA ALA A 77 -10.51 -17.93 3.34
C ALA A 77 -10.84 -16.42 3.42
N PRO A 78 -10.26 -15.56 2.57
CA PRO A 78 -10.66 -14.15 2.51
C PRO A 78 -12.16 -14.09 2.20
N GLY A 79 -12.92 -13.49 3.12
CA GLY A 79 -14.36 -13.33 3.00
C GLY A 79 -14.71 -12.65 1.68
N LYS A 80 -15.55 -13.31 0.89
CA LYS A 80 -16.09 -12.81 -0.38
C LYS A 80 -16.84 -11.50 -0.08
N TRP A 81 -16.30 -10.36 -0.51
CA TRP A 81 -17.02 -9.10 -0.47
C TRP A 81 -18.16 -9.18 -1.47
N GLU A 82 -19.40 -9.38 -1.00
CA GLU A 82 -20.60 -9.28 -1.83
C GLU A 82 -20.85 -7.82 -2.18
N SER A 83 -20.41 -7.42 -3.37
CA SER A 83 -20.89 -6.21 -4.02
C SER A 83 -22.38 -6.40 -4.34
N LYS A 84 -23.25 -5.70 -3.62
CA LYS A 84 -24.66 -5.54 -4.04
C LYS A 84 -24.69 -4.71 -5.33
N SER A 85 -25.17 -5.33 -6.40
CA SER A 85 -25.58 -4.69 -7.66
C SER A 85 -26.84 -3.86 -7.50
#